data_AF-A0A2G2VES8-F1
#
_entry.id   AF-A0A2G2VES8-F1
#
_cell.length_a   1.000
_cell.length_b   1.000
_cell.length_c   1.000
_cell.angle_alpha   90.00
_cell.angle_beta   90.00
_cell.angle_gamma   90.00
#
_symmetry.space_group_name_H-M   'P 1'
#
loop_
_entity.id
_entity.type
_entity.pdbx_description
1 polymer ?
#
loop_
_entity_poly.entity_id
_entity_poly.type
_entity_poly.pdbx_seq_one_letter_code
_entity_poly.pdbx_strand_id
1 'polypeptide(L)'
;MGVDGQNSSGVSRALVKERLKTFNIQFEDLHQRQSQWTVPDTELRESLRLAVAEVLLPAYRSFIKRFGPMVENGKNPQKYIRYSAEDLERMLGEFFEGKTLNEPKR
;
A
#
# COMPACT_ATOMS: atom_id res chain seq x y z
N MET A 1 -15.37 -6.08 33.55
CA MET A 1 -14.31 -5.07 33.35
C MET A 1 -13.78 -5.23 31.94
N GLY A 2 -14.09 -4.27 31.07
CA GLY A 2 -13.57 -4.21 29.71
C GLY A 2 -13.44 -2.74 29.38
N VAL A 3 -12.33 -2.14 29.77
CA VAL A 3 -12.03 -0.75 29.43
C VAL A 3 -11.54 -0.75 28.00
N ASP A 4 -12.40 -0.27 27.10
CA ASP A 4 -12.07 0.02 25.72
C ASP A 4 -10.76 0.79 25.64
N GLY A 5 -9.85 0.28 24.81
CA GLY A 5 -8.55 0.85 24.57
C GLY A 5 -8.68 2.33 24.23
N GLN A 6 -8.24 3.15 25.19
CA GLN A 6 -8.11 4.59 25.09
C GLN A 6 -7.25 4.93 23.87
N ASN A 7 -7.88 5.22 22.72
CA ASN A 7 -7.17 5.70 21.53
C ASN A 7 -6.82 7.18 21.73
N SER A 8 -5.69 7.43 22.39
CA SER A 8 -5.17 8.74 22.80
C SER A 8 -4.51 9.54 21.67
N SER A 9 -4.69 9.18 20.40
CA SER A 9 -4.33 10.06 19.30
C SER A 9 -5.54 10.93 19.00
N GLY A 10 -5.45 12.26 19.16
CA GLY A 10 -6.47 13.22 18.71
C GLY A 10 -6.74 13.21 17.18
N VAL A 11 -6.38 12.14 16.49
CA VAL A 11 -6.58 11.88 15.07
C VAL A 11 -8.02 11.39 14.87
N SER A 12 -8.78 12.10 14.04
CA SER A 12 -10.17 11.75 13.76
C SER A 12 -10.27 10.58 12.77
N ARG A 13 -11.34 9.78 12.91
CA ARG A 13 -11.67 8.70 11.94
C ARG A 13 -11.80 9.23 10.51
N ALA A 14 -12.31 10.45 10.34
CA ALA A 14 -12.44 11.10 9.03
C ALA A 14 -11.07 11.36 8.39
N LEU A 15 -10.10 11.86 9.16
CA LEU A 15 -8.74 12.10 8.70
C LEU A 15 -8.03 10.80 8.30
N VAL A 16 -8.17 9.73 9.08
CA VAL A 16 -7.61 8.40 8.72
C VAL A 16 -8.16 7.92 7.37
N LYS A 17 -9.48 8.06 7.17
CA LYS A 17 -10.15 7.69 5.92
C LYS A 17 -9.65 8.50 4.72
N GLU A 18 -9.40 9.79 4.91
CA GLU A 18 -8.85 10.67 3.88
C GLU A 18 -7.41 10.29 3.52
N ARG A 19 -6.58 9.99 4.51
CA ARG A 19 -5.19 9.53 4.31
C ARG A 19 -5.15 8.21 3.55
N LEU A 20 -5.99 7.24 3.90
CA LEU A 20 -6.09 5.97 3.17
C LEU A 20 -6.54 6.17 1.72
N LYS A 21 -7.53 7.04 1.47
CA LYS A 21 -7.93 7.39 0.10
C LYS A 21 -6.79 7.99 -0.70
N THR A 22 -6.07 8.94 -0.10
CA THR A 22 -4.92 9.60 -0.73
C THR A 22 -3.83 8.59 -1.04
N PHE A 23 -3.51 7.72 -0.09
CA PHE A 23 -2.57 6.61 -0.28
C PHE A 23 -2.96 5.73 -1.46
N ASN A 24 -4.23 5.29 -1.52
CA ASN A 24 -4.70 4.42 -2.61
C ASN A 24 -4.54 5.09 -3.99
N ILE A 25 -4.85 6.38 -4.11
CA ILE A 25 -4.70 7.12 -5.37
C ILE A 25 -3.22 7.24 -5.75
N GLN A 26 -2.37 7.65 -4.81
CA GLN A 26 -0.95 7.85 -5.07
C GLN A 26 -0.22 6.56 -5.37
N PHE A 27 -0.53 5.49 -4.64
CA PHE A 27 0.08 4.18 -4.86
C PHE A 27 -0.32 3.59 -6.20
N GLU A 28 -1.60 3.66 -6.58
CA GLU A 28 -2.07 3.15 -7.88
C GLU A 28 -1.42 3.89 -9.05
N ASP A 29 -1.37 5.23 -8.99
CA ASP A 29 -0.70 6.05 -10.01
C ASP A 29 0.82 5.75 -10.09
N LEU A 30 1.47 5.57 -8.94
CA LEU A 30 2.88 5.19 -8.89
C LEU A 30 3.11 3.81 -9.49
N HIS A 31 2.30 2.82 -9.10
CA HIS A 31 2.39 1.45 -9.60
C HIS A 31 2.15 1.41 -11.11
N GLN A 32 1.10 2.07 -11.61
CA GLN A 32 0.82 2.14 -13.05
C GLN A 32 2.00 2.71 -13.85
N ARG A 33 2.66 3.75 -13.35
CA ARG A 33 3.81 4.37 -14.01
C ARG A 33 5.07 3.52 -13.91
N GLN A 34 5.42 3.03 -12.72
CA GLN A 34 6.68 2.33 -12.49
C GLN A 34 6.69 0.90 -13.02
N SER A 35 5.54 0.22 -13.13
CA SER A 35 5.47 -1.11 -13.76
C SER A 35 5.70 -1.06 -15.28
N GLN A 36 5.56 0.11 -15.92
CA GLN A 36 5.86 0.32 -17.34
C GLN A 36 7.33 0.67 -17.61
N TRP A 37 8.05 1.12 -16.60
CA TRP A 37 9.49 1.38 -16.73
C TRP A 37 10.25 0.07 -16.81
N THR A 38 11.44 0.11 -17.40
CA THR A 38 12.30 -1.06 -17.52
C THR A 38 13.67 -0.75 -16.94
N VAL A 39 14.11 -1.58 -16.00
CA VAL A 39 15.51 -1.60 -15.53
C VAL A 39 16.13 -2.91 -16.02
N PRO A 40 16.99 -2.90 -17.06
CA PRO A 40 17.48 -4.14 -17.69
C PRO A 40 18.30 -5.02 -16.74
N ASP A 41 19.07 -4.39 -15.86
CA ASP A 41 19.88 -5.07 -14.85
C ASP A 41 18.98 -5.65 -13.75
N THR A 42 18.97 -6.99 -13.63
CA THR A 42 18.12 -7.70 -12.68
C THR A 42 18.51 -7.44 -11.22
N GLU A 43 19.81 -7.39 -10.91
CA GLU A 43 20.27 -7.15 -9.53
C GLU A 43 19.91 -5.74 -9.08
N LEU A 44 20.12 -4.75 -9.95
CA LEU A 44 19.71 -3.37 -9.69
C LEU A 44 18.20 -3.27 -9.53
N ARG A 45 17.43 -3.96 -10.38
CA ARG A 45 15.96 -3.98 -10.30
C ARG A 45 15.48 -4.53 -8.97
N GLU A 46 16.00 -5.68 -8.55
CA GLU A 46 15.66 -6.31 -7.29
C GLU A 46 16.07 -5.43 -6.09
N SER A 47 17.28 -4.86 -6.13
CA SER A 47 17.76 -3.93 -5.11
C SER A 47 16.84 -2.71 -4.95
N LEU A 48 16.38 -2.11 -6.06
CA LEU A 48 15.44 -0.98 -6.04
C LEU A 48 14.09 -1.38 -5.44
N ARG A 49 13.55 -2.54 -5.84
CA ARG A 49 12.28 -3.06 -5.30
C ARG A 49 12.38 -3.30 -3.79
N LEU A 50 13.47 -3.93 -3.33
CA LEU A 50 13.73 -4.16 -1.91
C LEU A 50 13.85 -2.84 -1.14
N ALA A 51 14.62 -1.87 -1.65
CA ALA A 51 14.77 -0.57 -0.99
C ALA A 51 13.43 0.17 -0.83
N VAL A 52 12.53 0.07 -1.81
CA VAL A 52 11.18 0.64 -1.71
C VAL A 52 10.33 -0.14 -0.69
N ALA A 53 10.38 -1.47 -0.71
CA ALA A 53 9.62 -2.33 0.19
C ALA A 53 10.03 -2.15 1.66
N GLU A 54 11.33 -2.04 1.94
CA GLU A 54 11.89 -1.82 3.28
C GLU A 54 11.41 -0.52 3.93
N VAL A 55 11.07 0.49 3.13
CA VAL A 55 10.50 1.75 3.64
C VAL A 55 8.97 1.67 3.70
N LEU A 56 8.33 1.21 2.62
CA LEU A 56 6.87 1.27 2.50
C LEU A 56 6.16 0.26 3.42
N LEU A 57 6.60 -1.00 3.43
CA LEU A 57 5.88 -2.07 4.12
C LEU A 57 5.86 -1.88 5.64
N PRO A 58 6.97 -1.55 6.33
CA PRO A 58 6.93 -1.29 7.76
C PRO A 58 6.06 -0.09 8.13
N ALA A 59 6.07 0.96 7.31
CA ALA A 59 5.25 2.15 7.53
C ALA A 59 3.76 1.85 7.35
N TYR A 60 3.39 1.14 6.28
CA TYR A 60 2.01 0.74 6.03
C TYR A 60 1.48 -0.22 7.10
N ARG A 61 2.24 -1.27 7.45
CA ARG A 61 1.87 -2.21 8.53
C ARG A 61 1.65 -1.48 9.85
N SER A 62 2.55 -0.55 10.21
CA SER A 62 2.41 0.26 11.42
C SER A 62 1.17 1.16 11.39
N PHE A 63 0.89 1.79 10.25
CA PHE A 63 -0.30 2.62 10.08
C PHE A 63 -1.60 1.82 10.21
N ILE A 64 -1.70 0.68 9.53
CA ILE A 64 -2.87 -0.19 9.58
C ILE A 64 -3.06 -0.79 10.97
N LYS A 65 -1.98 -1.28 11.62
CA LYS A 65 -2.07 -1.80 13.00
C LYS A 65 -2.63 -0.75 13.96
N ARG A 66 -2.24 0.52 13.80
CA ARG A 66 -2.66 1.62 14.68
C ARG A 66 -4.05 2.15 14.38
N PHE A 67 -4.39 2.35 13.11
CA PHE A 67 -5.59 3.07 12.70
C PHE A 67 -6.64 2.20 11.97
N GLY A 68 -6.28 0.99 11.56
CA GLY A 68 -7.15 0.01 10.89
C GLY A 68 -8.47 -0.25 11.64
N PRO A 69 -8.43 -0.53 12.96
CA PRO A 69 -9.65 -0.76 13.74
C PRO A 69 -10.64 0.42 13.72
N MET A 70 -10.17 1.65 13.50
CA MET A 70 -11.06 2.82 13.40
C MET A 70 -11.88 2.82 12.10
N VAL A 71 -11.41 2.14 11.07
CA VAL A 71 -11.99 2.10 9.72
C VAL A 71 -12.76 0.80 9.48
N GLU A 72 -12.23 -0.32 9.98
CA GLU A 72 -12.83 -1.66 9.90
C GLU A 72 -14.22 -1.72 10.52
N ASN A 73 -14.42 -1.04 11.65
CA ASN A 73 -15.71 -0.94 12.35
C ASN A 73 -16.72 0.02 11.67
N GLY A 74 -16.42 0.52 10.47
CA GLY A 74 -17.25 1.47 9.72
C GLY A 74 -18.05 0.82 8.57
N LYS A 75 -18.92 1.60 7.94
CA LYS A 75 -19.61 1.18 6.70
C LYS A 75 -18.59 1.09 5.55
N ASN A 76 -18.47 -0.10 4.95
CA ASN A 76 -17.64 -0.42 3.77
C ASN A 76 -16.13 -0.19 3.98
N PRO A 77 -15.47 -0.96 4.86
CA PRO A 77 -14.04 -0.79 5.16
C PRO A 77 -13.13 -1.02 3.94
N GLN A 78 -13.54 -1.92 3.05
CA GLN A 78 -12.85 -2.24 1.78
C GLN A 78 -12.70 -1.03 0.84
N LYS A 79 -13.52 0.02 1.02
CA LYS A 79 -13.36 1.27 0.25
C LYS A 79 -12.08 2.01 0.60
N TYR A 80 -11.59 1.85 1.83
CA TYR A 80 -10.48 2.60 2.41
C TYR A 80 -9.22 1.76 2.53
N ILE A 81 -9.31 0.60 3.19
CA ILE A 81 -8.21 -0.37 3.27
C ILE A 81 -8.37 -1.29 2.06
N ARG A 82 -7.72 -0.92 0.93
CA ARG A 82 -7.84 -1.65 -0.33
C ARG A 82 -6.80 -2.75 -0.50
N TYR A 83 -5.66 -2.60 0.17
CA TYR A 83 -4.50 -3.48 0.00
C TYR A 83 -4.09 -4.02 1.35
N SER A 84 -3.81 -5.32 1.43
CA SER A 84 -2.99 -5.87 2.50
C SER A 84 -1.52 -5.49 2.28
N ALA A 85 -0.67 -5.69 3.28
CA ALA A 85 0.77 -5.45 3.10
C ALA A 85 1.37 -6.46 2.11
N GLU A 86 0.82 -7.67 2.06
CA GLU A 86 1.17 -8.74 1.13
C GLU A 86 0.75 -8.38 -0.31
N ASP A 87 -0.38 -7.70 -0.48
CA ASP A 87 -0.78 -7.17 -1.80
C ASP A 87 0.19 -6.09 -2.28
N LEU A 88 0.57 -5.16 -1.40
CA LEU A 88 1.55 -4.11 -1.73
C LEU A 88 2.91 -4.71 -2.09
N GLU A 89 3.39 -5.70 -1.33
CA GLU A 89 4.65 -6.40 -1.61
C GLU A 89 4.63 -7.06 -2.99
N ARG A 90 3.55 -7.76 -3.33
CA ARG A 90 3.36 -8.37 -4.65
C ARG A 90 3.37 -7.31 -5.76
N MET A 91 2.67 -6.19 -5.57
CA MET A 91 2.62 -5.08 -6.53
C MET A 91 3.97 -4.39 -6.71
N LEU A 92 4.75 -4.20 -5.64
CA LEU A 92 6.14 -3.71 -5.74
C LEU A 92 7.02 -4.67 -6.55
N GLY A 93 6.75 -5.97 -6.46
CA GLY A 93 7.39 -6.99 -7.29
C GLY A 93 7.18 -6.81 -8.80
N GLU A 94 6.20 -6.01 -9.22
CA GLU A 94 5.93 -5.72 -10.64
C GLU A 94 6.66 -4.47 -11.15
N PHE A 95 7.31 -3.70 -10.27
CA PHE A 95 7.96 -2.44 -10.65
C PHE A 95 9.14 -2.67 -11.58
N PHE A 96 9.35 -1.79 -12.56
CA PHE A 96 10.52 -1.79 -13.44
C PHE A 96 10.67 -3.03 -14.34
N GLU A 97 9.62 -3.84 -14.46
CA GLU A 97 9.59 -5.06 -15.26
C GLU A 97 9.35 -4.77 -16.75
N GLY A 98 8.86 -3.58 -17.08
CA GLY A 98 8.57 -3.17 -18.44
C GLY A 98 7.32 -3.84 -19.02
N LYS A 99 6.37 -4.28 -18.17
CA LYS A 99 5.12 -4.87 -18.65
C LYS A 99 4.34 -3.82 -19.44
N THR A 100 4.44 -3.89 -20.77
CA THR A 100 3.42 -3.30 -21.62
C THR A 100 2.13 -4.06 -21.34
N LEU A 101 1.01 -3.36 -21.16
CA LEU A 101 -0.32 -3.97 -20.93
C LEU A 101 -0.82 -4.86 -22.10
N ASN A 102 0.05 -5.25 -23.05
CA ASN A 102 -0.30 -5.80 -24.36
C ASN A 102 0.42 -7.10 -24.76
N GLU A 103 0.83 -7.96 -23.82
CA GLU A 103 1.16 -9.35 -24.19
C GLU A 103 0.03 -10.32 -23.82
N PRO A 104 -0.78 -10.80 -24.78
CA PRO A 104 -1.63 -11.95 -24.55
C PRO A 104 -0.72 -13.15 -24.31
N LYS A 105 -0.91 -13.85 -23.18
CA LYS A 105 -0.26 -15.12 -22.84
C LYS A 105 -0.30 -16.05 -24.07
N ARG A 106 0.88 -16.36 -24.61
CA ARG A 106 1.07 -17.47 -25.54
C ARG A 106 1.24 -18.77 -24.78
#